data_AF-G5GML0-F1
#
_entry.id   AF-G5GML0-F1
#
_cell.length_a   1.000
_cell.length_b   1.000
_cell.length_c   1.000
_cell.angle_alpha   90.00
_cell.angle_beta   90.00
_cell.angle_gamma   90.00
#
_symmetry.space_group_name_H-M   'P 1'
#
loop_
_entity.id
_entity.type
_entity.pdbx_description
1 polymer ?
#
loop_
_entity_poly.entity_id
_entity_poly.type
_entity_poly.pdbx_seq_one_letter_code
_entity_poly.pdbx_strand_id
1 'polypeptide(L)'
;MQYVRRQSSVGTDFKGWYRRYRGSVRGMHRARVKAVSGNRVLSDGAWLTCIGNRTVREGEWIWTDGRCVYGHESEGGGSYIPTNVLSGIPLLQIKWKDQKNQMLHLYYAKGKIHPLGFSKEDIWMVNSSRHFAYVSGHGMLDAEMDERGNLYTLEAVNVLVYPLIGADQRDGILRVKCNGEVIAAYDLVPMFGAPAVSGPTDLYSCQTVGGRVDKTGNFKVMIWHSMSEHGENGSHVSTDRYVFFDGSNLEPWMENTKTTSRDSVTGESHTSESRWSAPDYSIRYPIHDGMYMRFPANLDYLTFGKSYISKIYSAKDNLLMELPTNPTTRTSLCSLGQGRYLVSTGSPLYLWKEEQLTELLRGCYNFRLRRMKHLGKWKKAGGI
;
A
#
# COMPACT_ATOMS: atom_id res chain seq x y z
N MET A 1 -84.64 -33.94 -1.11
CA MET A 1 -83.26 -33.84 -1.66
C MET A 1 -82.31 -34.53 -0.69
N GLN A 2 -82.02 -35.80 -0.95
CA GLN A 2 -81.03 -36.63 -0.26
C GLN A 2 -80.54 -37.68 -1.28
N TYR A 3 -79.33 -38.20 -1.05
CA TYR A 3 -78.58 -39.30 -1.68
C TYR A 3 -77.19 -38.79 -2.12
N VAL A 4 -76.01 -39.41 -1.89
CA VAL A 4 -75.46 -40.47 -1.00
C VAL A 4 -74.10 -40.88 -1.63
N ARG A 5 -73.06 -41.15 -0.81
CA ARG A 5 -71.82 -41.94 -1.11
C ARG A 5 -70.90 -41.37 -2.21
N ARG A 6 -69.59 -41.64 -2.30
CA ARG A 6 -68.69 -42.66 -1.72
C ARG A 6 -67.25 -42.14 -1.88
N GLN A 7 -66.42 -42.26 -0.84
CA GLN A 7 -64.96 -42.26 -1.00
C GLN A 7 -64.50 -43.64 -1.48
N SER A 8 -63.54 -43.66 -2.41
CA SER A 8 -62.43 -44.62 -2.63
C SER A 8 -62.24 -45.10 -4.09
N SER A 9 -61.11 -44.72 -4.65
CA SER A 9 -60.25 -45.47 -5.58
C SER A 9 -58.87 -44.78 -5.53
N VAL A 10 -57.90 -45.28 -4.76
CA VAL A 10 -56.95 -46.34 -5.09
C VAL A 10 -56.45 -46.24 -6.54
N GLY A 11 -55.34 -45.53 -6.69
CA GLY A 11 -54.37 -45.64 -7.77
C GLY A 11 -52.97 -45.62 -7.15
N THR A 12 -52.46 -46.81 -6.85
CA THR A 12 -51.02 -47.18 -6.80
C THR A 12 -50.30 -46.66 -8.05
N ASP A 13 -49.03 -46.28 -8.10
CA ASP A 13 -47.85 -46.81 -7.44
C ASP A 13 -46.67 -45.84 -7.75
N PHE A 14 -45.78 -45.56 -6.81
CA PHE A 14 -44.33 -45.59 -6.99
C PHE A 14 -43.64 -45.26 -5.65
N LYS A 15 -43.25 -46.35 -4.98
CA LYS A 15 -42.07 -46.51 -4.12
C LYS A 15 -40.97 -45.49 -4.46
N GLY A 16 -40.24 -44.88 -3.55
CA GLY A 16 -39.86 -45.20 -2.18
C GLY A 16 -38.65 -44.31 -1.85
N TRP A 17 -38.10 -44.44 -0.64
CA TRP A 17 -36.93 -43.71 -0.12
C TRP A 17 -37.17 -42.33 0.51
N TYR A 18 -38.10 -42.22 1.45
CA TYR A 18 -37.92 -41.26 2.55
C TYR A 18 -38.47 -41.85 3.85
N ARG A 19 -37.68 -42.68 4.52
CA ARG A 19 -37.85 -42.89 5.95
C ARG A 19 -36.54 -43.24 6.66
N ARG A 20 -36.31 -42.46 7.72
CA ARG A 20 -35.31 -42.57 8.80
C ARG A 20 -33.96 -41.91 8.50
N TYR A 21 -33.86 -40.64 8.87
CA TYR A 21 -33.05 -40.26 10.04
C TYR A 21 -33.74 -39.08 10.75
N ARG A 22 -34.33 -39.37 11.92
CA ARG A 22 -34.59 -38.36 12.96
C ARG A 22 -33.23 -37.98 13.51
N GLY A 23 -32.68 -36.87 13.05
CA GLY A 23 -31.54 -36.21 13.66
C GLY A 23 -31.82 -34.71 13.60
N SER A 24 -31.97 -34.09 14.75
CA SER A 24 -32.07 -32.63 14.89
C SER A 24 -31.06 -31.95 13.97
N VAL A 25 -31.47 -30.92 13.23
CA VAL A 25 -30.52 -29.97 12.65
C VAL A 25 -29.82 -29.31 13.85
N ARG A 26 -28.66 -29.83 14.25
CA ARG A 26 -27.84 -29.18 15.27
C ARG A 26 -27.23 -27.95 14.62
N GLY A 27 -27.38 -26.79 15.26
CA GLY A 27 -26.62 -25.61 14.88
C GLY A 27 -25.11 -25.88 14.98
N MET A 28 -24.31 -25.02 14.35
CA MET A 28 -22.85 -25.10 14.44
C MET A 28 -22.42 -25.13 15.92
N HIS A 29 -21.67 -26.15 16.32
CA HIS A 29 -21.23 -26.35 17.70
C HIS A 29 -19.83 -26.94 17.75
N ARG A 30 -19.26 -26.90 18.96
CA ARG A 30 -17.94 -27.44 19.24
C ARG A 30 -18.07 -28.89 19.70
N ALA A 31 -17.26 -29.77 19.13
CA ALA A 31 -17.26 -31.21 19.46
C ALA A 31 -15.83 -31.74 19.57
N ARG A 32 -15.62 -32.79 20.36
CA ARG A 32 -14.27 -33.33 20.65
C ARG A 32 -13.99 -34.57 19.81
N VAL A 33 -12.85 -34.59 19.13
CA VAL A 33 -12.44 -35.69 18.27
C VAL A 33 -12.04 -36.90 19.12
N LYS A 34 -12.68 -38.03 18.86
CA LYS A 34 -12.42 -39.32 19.52
C LYS A 34 -11.49 -40.23 18.72
N ALA A 35 -11.54 -40.15 17.40
CA ALA A 35 -10.70 -40.95 16.50
C ALA A 35 -10.51 -40.22 15.16
N VAL A 36 -9.41 -40.50 14.46
CA VAL A 36 -9.13 -39.96 13.11
C VAL A 36 -8.83 -41.10 12.13
N SER A 37 -9.39 -41.03 10.93
CA SER A 37 -9.11 -41.99 9.85
C SER A 37 -9.14 -41.28 8.50
N GLY A 38 -7.96 -41.09 7.90
CA GLY A 38 -7.81 -40.35 6.65
C GLY A 38 -8.33 -38.91 6.77
N ASN A 39 -9.31 -38.54 5.93
CA ASN A 39 -9.96 -37.23 5.95
C ASN A 39 -11.23 -37.18 6.82
N ARG A 40 -11.48 -38.20 7.65
CA ARG A 40 -12.66 -38.29 8.52
C ARG A 40 -12.26 -38.29 9.98
N VAL A 41 -13.15 -37.74 10.81
CA VAL A 41 -12.98 -37.73 12.27
C VAL A 41 -14.25 -38.22 12.96
N LEU A 42 -14.09 -39.00 14.02
CA LEU A 42 -15.19 -39.44 14.87
C LEU A 42 -15.44 -38.38 15.94
N SER A 43 -16.61 -37.75 15.92
CA SER A 43 -17.02 -36.76 16.90
C SER A 43 -18.54 -36.81 17.09
N ASP A 44 -19.02 -36.57 18.31
CA ASP A 44 -20.44 -36.67 18.65
C ASP A 44 -21.12 -38.01 18.24
N GLY A 45 -20.34 -39.09 18.20
CA GLY A 45 -20.82 -40.42 17.82
C GLY A 45 -20.99 -40.65 16.32
N ALA A 46 -20.57 -39.70 15.47
CA ALA A 46 -20.64 -39.80 14.02
C ALA A 46 -19.27 -39.56 13.35
N TRP A 47 -19.05 -40.22 12.21
CA TRP A 47 -17.88 -39.98 11.37
C TRP A 47 -18.15 -38.79 10.45
N LEU A 48 -17.45 -37.69 10.67
CA LEU A 48 -17.57 -36.43 9.95
C LEU A 48 -16.46 -36.27 8.93
N THR A 49 -16.77 -35.72 7.76
CA THR A 49 -15.76 -35.44 6.71
C THR A 49 -15.14 -34.07 6.95
N CYS A 50 -13.81 -34.00 6.91
CA CYS A 50 -13.08 -32.73 6.95
C CYS A 50 -13.18 -31.99 5.61
N ILE A 51 -13.71 -30.76 5.64
CA ILE A 51 -13.77 -29.90 4.46
C ILE A 51 -12.51 -29.03 4.42
N GLY A 52 -11.72 -29.19 3.34
CA GLY A 52 -10.40 -28.56 3.15
C GLY A 52 -9.24 -29.47 3.58
N ASN A 53 -8.05 -29.25 3.01
CA ASN A 53 -6.83 -29.99 3.38
C ASN A 53 -6.36 -29.59 4.78
N ARG A 54 -6.99 -30.13 5.82
CA ARG A 54 -6.65 -29.85 7.23
C ARG A 54 -6.30 -31.14 7.95
N THR A 55 -5.24 -31.10 8.75
CA THR A 55 -4.81 -32.23 9.57
C THR A 55 -5.42 -32.08 10.96
N VAL A 56 -6.36 -32.95 11.31
CA VAL A 56 -7.02 -32.98 12.63
C VAL A 56 -6.48 -34.17 13.43
N ARG A 57 -6.31 -34.03 14.74
CA ARG A 57 -5.81 -35.10 15.64
C ARG A 57 -6.85 -35.51 16.68
N GLU A 58 -6.66 -36.70 17.23
CA GLU A 58 -7.46 -37.19 18.37
C GLU A 58 -7.31 -36.26 19.57
N GLY A 59 -8.41 -36.03 20.28
CA GLY A 59 -8.46 -35.13 21.44
C GLY A 59 -8.68 -33.65 21.11
N GLU A 60 -8.49 -33.23 19.84
CA GLU A 60 -8.70 -31.84 19.42
C GLU A 60 -10.19 -31.44 19.42
N TRP A 61 -10.45 -30.16 19.64
CA TRP A 61 -11.78 -29.57 19.47
C TRP A 61 -11.98 -29.13 18.03
N ILE A 62 -13.14 -29.48 17.47
CA ILE A 62 -13.57 -29.15 16.12
C ILE A 62 -14.89 -28.36 16.13
N TRP A 63 -15.14 -27.63 15.05
CA TRP A 63 -16.43 -27.01 14.76
C TRP A 63 -17.20 -27.81 13.72
N THR A 64 -18.43 -28.23 14.05
CA THR A 64 -19.27 -29.08 13.20
C THR A 64 -20.76 -28.71 13.32
N ASP A 65 -21.51 -28.96 12.25
CA ASP A 65 -22.98 -28.97 12.22
C ASP A 65 -23.56 -30.38 12.38
N GLY A 66 -22.72 -31.37 12.69
CA GLY A 66 -23.06 -32.80 12.72
C GLY A 66 -22.99 -33.51 11.36
N ARG A 67 -22.61 -32.82 10.28
CA ARG A 67 -22.40 -33.40 8.95
C ARG A 67 -20.94 -33.36 8.52
N CYS A 68 -20.29 -32.22 8.72
CA CYS A 68 -18.91 -31.98 8.27
C CYS A 68 -18.09 -31.23 9.33
N VAL A 69 -16.77 -31.22 9.17
CA VAL A 69 -15.85 -30.45 10.00
C VAL A 69 -15.39 -29.19 9.26
N TYR A 70 -15.49 -28.05 9.95
CA TYR A 70 -15.24 -26.74 9.37
C TYR A 70 -14.10 -25.95 10.06
N GLY A 71 -13.47 -26.47 11.11
CA GLY A 71 -12.30 -25.86 11.76
C GLY A 71 -11.84 -26.63 13.01
N HIS A 72 -10.59 -26.42 13.45
CA HIS A 72 -10.03 -27.03 14.67
C HIS A 72 -9.13 -26.04 15.46
N GLU A 73 -8.95 -26.30 16.76
CA GLU A 73 -8.41 -25.34 17.74
C GLU A 73 -6.90 -25.05 17.61
N SER A 74 -6.10 -25.96 17.05
CA SER A 74 -4.64 -25.78 16.92
C SER A 74 -4.22 -24.76 15.85
N GLU A 75 -5.16 -24.18 15.09
CA GLU A 75 -4.93 -23.06 14.16
C GLU A 75 -5.07 -21.66 14.81
N GLY A 76 -5.27 -21.58 16.13
CA GLY A 76 -5.17 -20.34 16.89
C GLY A 76 -6.51 -19.72 17.29
N GLY A 77 -7.03 -20.16 18.45
CA GLY A 77 -7.90 -19.37 19.32
C GLY A 77 -9.41 -19.62 19.17
N GLY A 78 -9.91 -20.60 19.92
CA GLY A 78 -11.23 -20.65 20.59
C GLY A 78 -12.53 -20.44 19.79
N SER A 79 -12.50 -20.14 18.49
CA SER A 79 -13.66 -19.67 17.72
C SER A 79 -13.66 -20.18 16.29
N TYR A 80 -14.85 -20.46 15.76
CA TYR A 80 -15.06 -20.97 14.41
C TYR A 80 -14.57 -19.98 13.33
N ILE A 81 -13.63 -20.39 12.47
CA ILE A 81 -13.20 -19.61 11.29
C ILE A 81 -13.69 -20.34 10.02
N PRO A 82 -14.78 -19.89 9.38
CA PRO A 82 -15.31 -20.54 8.18
C PRO A 82 -14.30 -20.57 7.02
N THR A 83 -14.27 -21.67 6.27
CA THR A 83 -13.49 -21.88 5.02
C THR A 83 -13.76 -20.85 3.91
N ASN A 84 -14.79 -20.00 4.08
CA ASN A 84 -15.11 -18.85 3.25
C ASN A 84 -14.48 -17.54 3.76
N VAL A 85 -13.29 -17.55 4.36
CA VAL A 85 -12.70 -16.27 4.73
C VAL A 85 -12.36 -15.50 3.47
N LEU A 86 -13.11 -14.42 3.23
CA LEU A 86 -12.89 -13.51 2.13
C LEU A 86 -11.45 -12.96 2.25
N SER A 87 -10.59 -13.46 1.38
CA SER A 87 -9.25 -12.93 1.19
C SER A 87 -9.25 -12.01 -0.02
N GLY A 88 -8.38 -11.02 0.00
CA GLY A 88 -8.28 -10.03 -1.07
C GLY A 88 -7.33 -8.92 -0.68
N ILE A 89 -7.20 -7.93 -1.55
CA ILE A 89 -6.34 -6.77 -1.33
C ILE A 89 -7.27 -5.61 -0.99
N PRO A 90 -7.22 -5.08 0.24
CA PRO A 90 -8.03 -3.93 0.61
C PRO A 90 -7.49 -2.69 -0.13
N LEU A 91 -8.40 -1.82 -0.55
CA LEU A 91 -8.12 -0.64 -1.34
C LEU A 91 -8.93 0.53 -0.78
N LEU A 92 -8.30 1.70 -0.69
CA LEU A 92 -8.97 2.97 -0.45
C LEU A 92 -8.94 3.79 -1.74
N GLN A 93 -10.11 4.30 -2.13
CA GLN A 93 -10.26 5.17 -3.30
C GLN A 93 -10.85 6.52 -2.91
N ILE A 94 -10.17 7.62 -3.23
CA ILE A 94 -10.77 8.96 -3.17
C ILE A 94 -11.82 9.12 -4.28
N LYS A 95 -13.01 9.60 -3.91
CA LYS A 95 -14.11 9.92 -4.82
C LYS A 95 -14.66 11.30 -4.50
N TRP A 96 -14.97 12.08 -5.52
CA TRP A 96 -15.77 13.29 -5.37
C TRP A 96 -17.24 12.91 -5.20
N LYS A 97 -17.83 13.26 -4.05
CA LYS A 97 -19.24 12.97 -3.73
C LYS A 97 -19.75 13.99 -2.73
N ASP A 98 -20.99 14.46 -2.91
CA ASP A 98 -21.63 15.45 -2.03
C ASP A 98 -20.78 16.74 -1.89
N GLN A 99 -20.22 17.21 -3.01
CA GLN A 99 -19.36 18.40 -3.11
C GLN A 99 -18.09 18.36 -2.24
N LYS A 100 -17.64 17.17 -1.84
CA LYS A 100 -16.38 16.97 -1.13
C LYS A 100 -15.68 15.68 -1.54
N ASN A 101 -14.41 15.55 -1.18
CA ASN A 101 -13.71 14.28 -1.26
C ASN A 101 -14.21 13.32 -0.17
N GLN A 102 -14.51 12.08 -0.55
CA GLN A 102 -14.87 11.00 0.36
C GLN A 102 -14.05 9.75 0.02
N MET A 103 -13.62 9.02 1.05
CA MET A 103 -12.87 7.77 0.86
C MET A 103 -13.82 6.58 0.70
N LEU A 104 -13.74 5.89 -0.42
CA LEU A 104 -14.46 4.66 -0.71
C LEU A 104 -13.59 3.43 -0.39
N HIS A 105 -14.11 2.54 0.46
CA HIS A 105 -13.49 1.26 0.75
C HIS A 105 -13.86 0.26 -0.34
N LEU A 106 -12.83 -0.38 -0.88
CA LEU A 106 -12.91 -1.36 -1.95
C LEU A 106 -12.03 -2.56 -1.60
N TYR A 107 -12.26 -3.71 -2.23
CA TYR A 107 -11.25 -4.76 -2.23
C TYR A 107 -11.13 -5.41 -3.60
N TYR A 108 -9.91 -5.80 -3.95
CA TYR A 108 -9.65 -6.61 -5.12
C TYR A 108 -9.61 -8.09 -4.74
N ALA A 109 -10.48 -8.88 -5.35
CA ALA A 109 -10.49 -10.34 -5.20
C ALA A 109 -11.06 -11.02 -6.43
N LYS A 110 -10.49 -12.19 -6.77
CA LYS A 110 -10.93 -13.03 -7.90
C LYS A 110 -11.03 -12.25 -9.22
N GLY A 111 -10.06 -11.37 -9.49
CA GLY A 111 -9.99 -10.61 -10.74
C GLY A 111 -10.88 -9.37 -10.80
N LYS A 112 -11.62 -9.02 -9.74
CA LYS A 112 -12.58 -7.92 -9.73
C LYS A 112 -12.40 -7.01 -8.53
N ILE A 113 -12.78 -5.75 -8.70
CA ILE A 113 -12.93 -4.77 -7.62
C ILE A 113 -14.36 -4.86 -7.07
N HIS A 114 -14.47 -4.86 -5.75
CA HIS A 114 -15.75 -4.96 -5.04
C HIS A 114 -15.88 -3.76 -4.09
N PRO A 115 -16.87 -2.87 -4.29
CA PRO A 115 -17.12 -1.77 -3.39
C PRO A 115 -17.76 -2.23 -2.09
N LEU A 116 -17.49 -1.49 -1.01
CA LEU A 116 -18.03 -1.76 0.32
C LEU A 116 -18.85 -0.59 0.86
N GLY A 117 -18.26 0.60 0.91
CA GLY A 117 -18.89 1.75 1.53
C GLY A 117 -17.92 2.91 1.70
N PHE A 118 -18.45 4.08 2.01
CA PHE A 118 -17.65 5.27 2.24
C PHE A 118 -17.22 5.36 3.70
N SER A 119 -15.97 5.77 3.92
CA SER A 119 -15.46 6.22 5.22
C SER A 119 -16.15 7.50 5.64
N LYS A 120 -16.18 7.74 6.96
CA LYS A 120 -16.60 9.02 7.54
C LYS A 120 -15.48 10.08 7.47
N GLU A 121 -14.23 9.64 7.39
CA GLU A 121 -13.03 10.46 7.47
C GLU A 121 -12.15 10.31 6.22
N ASP A 122 -11.36 11.33 5.92
CA ASP A 122 -10.27 11.24 4.95
C ASP A 122 -9.08 10.52 5.61
N ILE A 123 -8.81 9.32 5.13
CA ILE A 123 -7.86 8.40 5.74
C ILE A 123 -7.05 7.69 4.67
N TRP A 124 -5.80 7.40 5.03
CA TRP A 124 -4.92 6.55 4.27
C TRP A 124 -4.75 5.22 4.98
N MET A 125 -4.24 4.21 4.29
CA MET A 125 -4.09 2.88 4.89
C MET A 125 -2.77 2.24 4.54
N VAL A 126 -2.22 1.55 5.54
CA VAL A 126 -1.13 0.59 5.40
C VAL A 126 -1.59 -0.75 5.97
N ASN A 127 -1.13 -1.84 5.36
CA ASN A 127 -1.49 -3.18 5.82
C ASN A 127 -0.34 -4.19 5.69
N SER A 128 -0.32 -5.13 6.63
CA SER A 128 0.62 -6.25 6.70
C SER A 128 -0.17 -7.53 6.93
N SER A 129 -0.76 -8.07 5.86
CA SER A 129 -1.55 -9.32 5.76
C SER A 129 -2.65 -9.55 6.81
N ARG A 130 -2.30 -9.66 8.10
CA ARG A 130 -3.18 -9.81 9.26
C ARG A 130 -3.47 -8.49 9.98
N HIS A 131 -2.62 -7.49 9.81
CA HIS A 131 -2.71 -6.19 10.45
C HIS A 131 -2.97 -5.08 9.43
N PHE A 132 -3.58 -3.99 9.88
CA PHE A 132 -3.78 -2.76 9.12
C PHE A 132 -3.90 -1.60 10.09
N ALA A 133 -3.58 -0.41 9.62
CA ALA A 133 -3.80 0.85 10.33
C ALA A 133 -4.32 1.90 9.36
N TYR A 134 -5.15 2.80 9.88
CA TYR A 134 -5.49 4.04 9.22
C TYR A 134 -4.59 5.14 9.75
N VAL A 135 -4.16 6.02 8.86
CA VAL A 135 -3.20 7.09 9.15
C VAL A 135 -3.65 8.36 8.45
N SER A 136 -3.35 9.51 9.05
CA SER A 136 -3.49 10.79 8.36
C SER A 136 -2.51 10.84 7.20
N GLY A 137 -2.98 11.25 6.01
CA GLY A 137 -2.11 11.43 4.85
C GLY A 137 -1.30 12.73 4.87
N HIS A 138 -1.65 13.67 5.76
CA HIS A 138 -1.01 14.98 5.81
C HIS A 138 0.37 14.87 6.49
N GLY A 139 1.39 15.43 5.84
CA GLY A 139 2.75 15.50 6.38
C GLY A 139 3.54 14.19 6.37
N MET A 140 3.03 13.13 5.72
CA MET A 140 3.68 11.82 5.68
C MET A 140 4.14 11.45 4.26
N LEU A 141 5.40 11.06 4.12
CA LEU A 141 5.96 10.53 2.88
C LEU A 141 5.51 9.09 2.66
N ASP A 142 5.61 8.26 3.69
CA ASP A 142 5.35 6.82 3.57
C ASP A 142 5.02 6.15 4.90
N ALA A 143 4.41 4.97 4.82
CA ALA A 143 4.17 4.08 5.95
C ALA A 143 4.34 2.60 5.58
N GLU A 144 4.82 1.83 6.55
CA GLU A 144 4.99 0.38 6.45
C GLU A 144 4.59 -0.28 7.77
N MET A 145 4.26 -1.56 7.74
CA MET A 145 3.89 -2.31 8.92
C MET A 145 4.60 -3.66 8.94
N ASP A 146 5.16 -4.01 10.10
CA ASP A 146 5.80 -5.31 10.29
C ASP A 146 4.77 -6.44 10.49
N GLU A 147 5.26 -7.65 10.74
CA GLU A 147 4.40 -8.82 10.93
C GLU A 147 3.70 -8.86 12.29
N ARG A 148 4.20 -8.09 13.27
CA ARG A 148 3.63 -7.95 14.62
C ARG A 148 2.56 -6.85 14.67
N GLY A 149 2.49 -6.02 13.63
CA GLY A 149 1.56 -4.90 13.54
C GLY A 149 2.17 -3.57 13.98
N ASN A 150 3.49 -3.49 14.21
CA ASN A 150 4.14 -2.21 14.47
C ASN A 150 4.11 -1.36 13.20
N LEU A 151 3.68 -0.12 13.36
CA LEU A 151 3.53 0.86 12.30
C LEU A 151 4.76 1.75 12.22
N TYR A 152 5.47 1.71 11.10
CA TYR A 152 6.58 2.59 10.79
C TYR A 152 6.12 3.70 9.86
N THR A 153 6.41 4.95 10.21
CA THR A 153 6.05 6.12 9.41
C THR A 153 7.25 7.01 9.14
N LEU A 154 7.24 7.65 7.97
CA LEU A 154 8.26 8.59 7.53
C LEU A 154 7.60 9.93 7.22
N GLU A 155 7.99 10.97 7.93
CA GLU A 155 7.40 12.31 7.80
C GLU A 155 8.10 13.14 6.72
N ALA A 156 7.37 14.08 6.13
CA ALA A 156 7.90 14.99 5.12
C ALA A 156 8.58 16.19 5.77
N VAL A 157 9.67 16.67 5.15
CA VAL A 157 10.35 17.92 5.48
C VAL A 157 9.99 18.98 4.45
N ASN A 158 9.72 20.19 4.94
CA ASN A 158 9.50 21.36 4.11
C ASN A 158 10.11 22.60 4.76
N VAL A 159 11.31 22.95 4.30
CA VAL A 159 11.98 24.21 4.64
C VAL A 159 11.89 25.14 3.44
N LEU A 160 11.39 26.34 3.68
CA LEU A 160 11.27 27.41 2.69
C LEU A 160 11.63 28.74 3.35
N VAL A 161 12.68 29.37 2.86
CA VAL A 161 13.09 30.72 3.26
C VAL A 161 13.05 31.59 2.01
N TYR A 162 12.14 32.56 2.00
CA TYR A 162 11.99 33.52 0.91
C TYR A 162 11.71 34.92 1.48
N PRO A 163 12.75 35.76 1.66
CA PRO A 163 12.62 37.06 2.34
C PRO A 163 11.66 38.01 1.64
N LEU A 164 11.58 37.99 0.30
CA LEU A 164 10.75 38.90 -0.49
C LEU A 164 9.29 38.92 -0.04
N ILE A 165 8.77 37.74 0.31
CA ILE A 165 7.38 37.54 0.73
C ILE A 165 7.25 37.30 2.24
N GLY A 166 8.35 37.44 3.00
CA GLY A 166 8.41 37.16 4.44
C GLY A 166 8.15 35.70 4.80
N ALA A 167 8.33 34.76 3.88
CA ALA A 167 8.15 33.34 4.17
C ALA A 167 9.40 32.79 4.85
N ASP A 168 9.24 32.32 6.09
CA ASP A 168 10.27 31.59 6.82
C ASP A 168 9.64 30.39 7.54
N GLN A 169 9.64 29.23 6.85
CA GLN A 169 9.19 27.95 7.39
C GLN A 169 10.41 27.05 7.53
N ARG A 170 10.74 26.64 8.77
CA ARG A 170 11.93 25.83 9.07
C ARG A 170 11.63 24.52 9.81
N ASP A 171 10.63 23.76 9.39
CA ASP A 171 10.52 22.38 9.86
C ASP A 171 11.43 21.48 9.01
N GLY A 172 12.71 21.47 9.38
CA GLY A 172 13.79 20.76 8.71
C GLY A 172 14.00 19.32 9.17
N ILE A 173 13.24 18.86 10.17
CA ILE A 173 13.52 17.60 10.86
C ILE A 173 12.77 16.45 10.21
N LEU A 174 13.51 15.60 9.50
CA LEU A 174 13.02 14.31 9.02
C LEU A 174 12.86 13.37 10.21
N ARG A 175 11.68 12.78 10.38
CA ARG A 175 11.39 11.85 11.48
C ARG A 175 10.96 10.50 10.96
N VAL A 176 11.56 9.45 11.53
CA VAL A 176 11.10 8.07 11.42
C VAL A 176 10.49 7.69 12.75
N LYS A 177 9.26 7.16 12.72
CA LYS A 177 8.54 6.77 13.93
C LYS A 177 8.13 5.31 13.87
N CYS A 178 8.10 4.66 15.03
CA CYS A 178 7.49 3.34 15.25
C CYS A 178 6.34 3.50 16.25
N ASN A 179 5.11 3.18 15.87
CA ASN A 179 3.90 3.35 16.68
C ASN A 179 3.74 4.77 17.26
N GLY A 180 4.20 5.79 16.52
CA GLY A 180 4.15 7.20 16.92
C GLY A 180 5.37 7.69 17.71
N GLU A 181 6.21 6.78 18.23
CA GLU A 181 7.45 7.14 18.92
C GLU A 181 8.58 7.37 17.91
N VAL A 182 9.32 8.48 18.07
CA VAL A 182 10.46 8.80 17.18
C VAL A 182 11.60 7.83 17.46
N ILE A 183 12.00 7.08 16.43
CA ILE A 183 13.13 6.13 16.48
C ILE A 183 14.37 6.68 15.77
N ALA A 184 14.20 7.66 14.88
CA ALA A 184 15.29 8.40 14.26
C ALA A 184 14.83 9.79 13.85
N ALA A 185 15.73 10.77 13.96
CA ALA A 185 15.49 12.15 13.54
C ALA A 185 16.75 12.74 12.91
N TYR A 186 16.58 13.47 11.80
CA TYR A 186 17.67 14.11 11.07
C TYR A 186 17.29 15.53 10.70
N ASP A 187 18.13 16.50 11.07
CA ASP A 187 18.01 17.85 10.55
C ASP A 187 18.64 17.91 9.16
N LEU A 188 17.82 18.15 8.14
CA LEU A 188 18.27 18.15 6.74
C LEU A 188 18.99 19.44 6.37
N VAL A 189 18.77 20.56 7.07
CA VAL A 189 19.37 21.85 6.70
C VAL A 189 20.90 21.84 6.83
N PRO A 190 21.50 21.42 7.97
CA PRO A 190 22.95 21.37 8.12
C PRO A 190 23.67 20.50 7.09
N MET A 191 22.98 19.53 6.47
CA MET A 191 23.57 18.63 5.47
C MET A 191 24.00 19.35 4.19
N PHE A 192 23.35 20.48 3.86
CA PHE A 192 23.65 21.26 2.66
C PHE A 192 24.41 22.56 2.98
N GLY A 193 24.69 22.81 4.26
CA GLY A 193 25.28 24.06 4.74
C GLY A 193 24.23 25.10 5.13
N ALA A 194 24.67 26.12 5.88
CA ALA A 194 23.79 27.23 6.23
C ALA A 194 23.43 28.03 4.98
N PRO A 195 22.14 28.36 4.77
CA PRO A 195 21.74 29.08 3.58
C PRO A 195 22.19 30.54 3.68
N ALA A 196 22.99 30.99 2.71
CA ALA A 196 23.44 32.38 2.62
C ALA A 196 22.34 33.24 1.98
N VAL A 197 21.19 33.35 2.65
CA VAL A 197 20.08 34.22 2.19
C VAL A 197 20.39 35.64 2.66
N SER A 198 20.79 36.52 1.74
CA SER A 198 21.29 37.86 2.06
C SER A 198 20.51 38.98 1.36
N GLY A 199 19.92 38.68 0.20
CA GLY A 199 19.10 39.57 -0.60
C GLY A 199 17.60 39.32 -0.42
N PRO A 200 16.75 40.31 -0.73
CA PRO A 200 15.30 40.16 -0.66
C PRO A 200 14.79 39.06 -1.62
N THR A 201 15.44 38.88 -2.76
CA THR A 201 15.08 37.95 -3.83
C THR A 201 15.74 36.58 -3.73
N ASP A 202 16.58 36.36 -2.72
CA ASP A 202 17.24 35.07 -2.51
C ASP A 202 16.23 34.02 -2.04
N LEU A 203 16.45 32.77 -2.42
CA LEU A 203 15.58 31.65 -2.08
C LEU A 203 16.41 30.52 -1.49
N TYR A 204 15.91 29.92 -0.42
CA TYR A 204 16.37 28.62 0.04
C TYR A 204 15.19 27.67 0.22
N SER A 205 15.31 26.48 -0.35
CA SER A 205 14.34 25.39 -0.21
C SER A 205 15.06 24.10 0.12
N CYS A 206 14.58 23.37 1.12
CA CYS A 206 15.01 22.01 1.41
C CYS A 206 13.77 21.19 1.73
N GLN A 207 13.36 20.35 0.77
CA GLN A 207 12.11 19.63 0.81
C GLN A 207 12.31 18.15 0.50
N THR A 208 11.64 17.27 1.22
CA THR A 208 11.51 15.88 0.78
C THR A 208 10.42 15.78 -0.27
N VAL A 209 10.77 15.28 -1.46
CA VAL A 209 9.83 15.14 -2.60
C VAL A 209 9.38 13.69 -2.82
N GLY A 210 10.01 12.75 -2.14
CA GLY A 210 9.64 11.35 -2.08
C GLY A 210 10.35 10.67 -0.92
N GLY A 211 9.79 9.58 -0.42
CA GLY A 211 10.48 8.77 0.59
C GLY A 211 9.82 7.43 0.78
N ARG A 212 10.57 6.49 1.33
CA ARG A 212 10.10 5.13 1.66
C ARG A 212 10.67 4.65 2.97
N VAL A 213 9.87 3.90 3.72
CA VAL A 213 10.27 3.23 4.98
C VAL A 213 9.95 1.74 4.93
N ASP A 214 10.80 0.91 5.53
CA ASP A 214 10.62 -0.53 5.61
C ASP A 214 10.05 -1.00 6.98
N LYS A 215 9.93 -2.32 7.15
CA LYS A 215 9.33 -2.97 8.33
C LYS A 215 10.23 -2.91 9.58
N THR A 216 11.39 -2.29 9.48
CA THR A 216 12.38 -2.16 10.55
C THR A 216 12.76 -0.70 10.81
N GLY A 217 12.15 0.24 10.08
CA GLY A 217 12.44 1.67 10.20
C GLY A 217 13.61 2.14 9.35
N ASN A 218 14.23 1.30 8.51
CA ASN A 218 15.17 1.80 7.52
C ASN A 218 14.39 2.58 6.47
N PHE A 219 15.00 3.62 5.93
CA PHE A 219 14.35 4.50 4.98
C PHE A 219 15.29 4.94 3.87
N LYS A 220 14.71 5.50 2.80
CA LYS A 220 15.41 6.31 1.82
C LYS A 220 14.50 7.42 1.37
N VAL A 221 14.96 8.66 1.46
CA VAL A 221 14.24 9.86 1.02
C VAL A 221 14.92 10.50 -0.18
N MET A 222 14.12 11.12 -1.04
CA MET A 222 14.58 12.02 -2.08
C MET A 222 14.38 13.45 -1.59
N ILE A 223 15.46 14.23 -1.60
CA ILE A 223 15.48 15.62 -1.17
C ILE A 223 15.69 16.50 -2.39
N TRP A 224 14.83 17.50 -2.53
CA TRP A 224 15.04 18.64 -3.40
C TRP A 224 15.59 19.79 -2.57
N HIS A 225 16.77 20.24 -2.95
CA HIS A 225 17.46 21.35 -2.31
C HIS A 225 17.69 22.44 -3.37
N SER A 226 17.10 23.62 -3.17
CA SER A 226 17.16 24.73 -4.11
C SER A 226 17.73 25.96 -3.43
N MET A 227 18.68 26.61 -4.09
CA MET A 227 19.25 27.89 -3.65
C MET A 227 19.20 28.88 -4.81
N SER A 228 18.90 30.13 -4.50
CA SER A 228 18.92 31.22 -5.46
C SER A 228 19.56 32.43 -4.82
N GLU A 229 20.60 32.97 -5.46
CA GLU A 229 21.45 34.02 -4.92
C GLU A 229 21.71 35.12 -5.98
N HIS A 230 21.78 36.37 -5.53
CA HIS A 230 22.24 37.50 -6.34
C HIS A 230 23.75 37.72 -6.16
N GLY A 231 24.48 37.74 -7.27
CA GLY A 231 25.87 38.16 -7.30
C GLY A 231 26.00 39.68 -7.31
N GLU A 232 27.15 40.18 -6.85
CA GLU A 232 27.46 41.61 -6.72
C GLU A 232 27.35 42.39 -8.04
N ASN A 233 27.49 41.71 -9.19
CA ASN A 233 27.42 42.30 -10.53
C ASN A 233 26.00 42.31 -11.13
N GLY A 234 24.96 42.06 -10.33
CA GLY A 234 23.57 41.94 -10.80
C GLY A 234 23.27 40.61 -11.53
N SER A 235 24.21 39.67 -11.49
CA SER A 235 23.96 38.28 -11.92
C SER A 235 23.08 37.56 -10.90
N HIS A 236 22.31 36.59 -11.36
CA HIS A 236 21.44 35.77 -10.53
C HIS A 236 21.75 34.29 -10.81
N VAL A 237 22.07 33.53 -9.77
CA VAL A 237 22.39 32.11 -9.87
C VAL A 237 21.35 31.31 -9.09
N SER A 238 20.73 30.34 -9.74
CA SER A 238 19.82 29.38 -9.12
C SER A 238 20.39 27.99 -9.28
N THR A 239 20.46 27.23 -8.19
CA THR A 239 20.95 25.84 -8.18
C THR A 239 19.90 24.93 -7.58
N ASP A 240 19.44 23.95 -8.36
CA ASP A 240 18.56 22.87 -7.93
C ASP A 240 19.35 21.57 -7.82
N ARG A 241 19.38 20.98 -6.63
CA ARG A 241 20.00 19.68 -6.33
C ARG A 241 18.94 18.68 -5.95
N TYR A 242 19.06 17.48 -6.49
CA TYR A 242 18.31 16.32 -6.06
C TYR A 242 19.27 15.27 -5.54
N VAL A 243 19.05 14.84 -4.29
CA VAL A 243 19.87 13.84 -3.62
C VAL A 243 19.00 12.80 -2.94
N PHE A 244 19.55 11.61 -2.72
CA PHE A 244 18.93 10.58 -1.89
C PHE A 244 19.65 10.46 -0.57
N PHE A 245 18.90 10.29 0.51
CA PHE A 245 19.43 10.15 1.86
C PHE A 245 18.82 8.93 2.55
N ASP A 246 19.65 8.11 3.19
CA ASP A 246 19.26 6.86 3.88
C ASP A 246 19.52 6.88 5.40
N GLY A 247 19.88 8.05 5.95
CA GLY A 247 20.30 8.19 7.34
C GLY A 247 21.82 8.26 7.52
N SER A 248 22.59 7.75 6.58
CA SER A 248 24.07 7.72 6.65
C SER A 248 24.75 8.38 5.46
N ASN A 249 24.23 8.16 4.25
CA ASN A 249 24.84 8.57 3.00
C ASN A 249 23.95 9.55 2.24
N LEU A 250 24.58 10.58 1.67
CA LEU A 250 23.96 11.47 0.69
C LEU A 250 24.43 11.05 -0.70
N GLU A 251 23.54 10.42 -1.46
CA GLU A 251 23.79 10.01 -2.84
C GLU A 251 23.31 11.13 -3.78
N PRO A 252 24.22 11.89 -4.43
CA PRO A 252 23.81 12.87 -5.41
C PRO A 252 23.16 12.17 -6.59
N TRP A 253 22.04 12.72 -7.08
CA TRP A 253 21.40 12.23 -8.29
C TRP A 253 21.62 13.19 -9.44
N MET A 254 21.38 14.47 -9.18
CA MET A 254 21.41 15.52 -10.19
C MET A 254 21.58 16.90 -9.57
N GLU A 255 22.24 17.79 -10.31
CA GLU A 255 22.33 19.21 -10.04
C GLU A 255 22.04 19.99 -11.34
N ASN A 256 21.24 21.05 -11.25
CA ASN A 256 21.02 21.99 -12.33
C ASN A 256 21.32 23.40 -11.84
N THR A 257 22.25 24.08 -12.50
CA THR A 257 22.62 25.45 -12.20
C THR A 257 22.19 26.34 -13.36
N LYS A 258 21.40 27.38 -13.07
CA LYS A 258 21.00 28.41 -14.02
C LYS A 258 21.60 29.73 -13.59
N THR A 259 22.34 30.36 -14.50
CA THR A 259 22.89 31.69 -14.30
C THR A 259 22.26 32.66 -15.28
N THR A 260 21.66 33.71 -14.74
CA THR A 260 21.23 34.88 -15.50
C THR A 260 22.24 35.99 -15.24
N SER A 261 22.75 36.64 -16.28
CA SER A 261 23.59 37.84 -16.12
C SER A 261 23.06 38.96 -16.98
N ARG A 262 23.22 40.21 -16.53
CA ARG A 262 22.76 41.39 -17.24
C ARG A 262 23.97 42.20 -17.67
N ASP A 263 24.11 42.39 -18.98
CA ASP A 263 25.13 43.23 -19.58
C ASP A 263 24.46 44.49 -20.17
N SER A 264 25.04 45.66 -19.94
CA SER A 264 24.48 46.94 -20.40
C SER A 264 24.51 47.13 -21.92
N VAL A 265 25.33 46.35 -22.62
CA VAL A 265 25.55 46.40 -24.08
C VAL A 265 24.84 45.26 -24.79
N THR A 266 24.92 44.03 -24.27
CA THR A 266 24.34 42.82 -24.90
C THR A 266 22.98 42.42 -24.34
N GLY A 267 22.52 43.05 -23.26
CA GLY A 267 21.27 42.72 -22.59
C GLY A 267 21.38 41.53 -21.62
N GLU A 268 20.26 40.88 -21.33
CA GLU A 268 20.20 39.73 -20.42
C GLU A 268 20.66 38.45 -21.12
N SER A 269 21.57 37.71 -20.50
CA SER A 269 22.04 36.42 -20.97
C SER A 269 21.73 35.32 -19.95
N HIS A 270 21.43 34.13 -20.46
CA HIS A 270 21.10 32.96 -19.65
C HIS A 270 22.00 31.79 -20.01
N THR A 271 22.56 31.15 -19.00
CA THR A 271 23.28 29.88 -19.13
C THR A 271 22.66 28.85 -18.18
N SER A 272 22.68 27.59 -18.58
CA SER A 272 22.20 26.48 -17.78
C SER A 272 23.17 25.32 -17.91
N GLU A 273 23.57 24.73 -16.78
CA GLU A 273 24.43 23.55 -16.71
C GLU A 273 23.72 22.48 -15.89
N SER A 274 23.66 21.25 -16.40
CA SER A 274 23.11 20.11 -15.67
C SER A 274 24.18 19.03 -15.48
N ARG A 275 24.33 18.55 -14.25
CA ARG A 275 25.26 17.48 -13.85
C ARG A 275 24.46 16.28 -13.37
N TRP A 276 24.80 15.10 -13.90
CA TRP A 276 24.07 13.85 -13.66
C TRP A 276 25.02 12.85 -12.98
N SER A 277 24.65 12.37 -11.79
CA SER A 277 25.52 11.46 -11.01
C SER A 277 25.14 9.99 -11.17
N ALA A 278 23.91 9.69 -11.57
CA ALA A 278 23.45 8.31 -11.83
C ALA A 278 22.80 8.16 -13.22
N PRO A 279 23.51 8.48 -14.32
CA PRO A 279 22.98 8.32 -15.68
C PRO A 279 22.76 6.85 -16.06
N ASP A 280 23.40 5.92 -15.35
CA ASP A 280 23.46 4.49 -15.63
C ASP A 280 22.51 3.64 -14.76
N TYR A 281 21.50 4.25 -14.13
CA TYR A 281 20.54 3.57 -13.25
C TYR A 281 21.19 2.98 -11.98
N SER A 282 22.32 3.53 -11.51
CA SER A 282 23.04 3.05 -10.32
C SER A 282 22.27 3.19 -9.00
N ILE A 283 21.39 4.19 -8.87
CA ILE A 283 20.61 4.40 -7.64
C ILE A 283 19.51 3.35 -7.51
N ARG A 284 19.55 2.61 -6.39
CA ARG A 284 18.46 1.71 -5.95
C ARG A 284 17.54 2.47 -5.01
N TYR A 285 16.31 2.72 -5.43
CA TYR A 285 15.28 3.33 -4.59
C TYR A 285 14.27 2.26 -4.13
N PRO A 286 14.06 2.09 -2.82
CA PRO A 286 13.22 1.02 -2.30
C PRO A 286 11.76 1.17 -2.71
N ILE A 287 11.04 0.04 -2.73
CA ILE A 287 9.58 -0.02 -2.82
C ILE A 287 9.04 -0.62 -1.53
N HIS A 288 8.90 -1.93 -1.47
CA HIS A 288 8.53 -2.69 -0.27
C HIS A 288 8.85 -4.17 -0.52
N ASP A 289 8.88 -4.98 0.55
CA ASP A 289 9.21 -6.42 0.47
C ASP A 289 10.54 -6.68 -0.27
N GLY A 290 11.52 -5.77 -0.08
CA GLY A 290 12.85 -5.82 -0.69
C GLY A 290 12.89 -5.47 -2.19
N MET A 291 11.75 -5.17 -2.82
CA MET A 291 11.71 -4.66 -4.19
C MET A 291 12.30 -3.25 -4.23
N TYR A 292 12.90 -2.91 -5.37
CA TYR A 292 13.45 -1.58 -5.61
C TYR A 292 13.23 -1.17 -7.07
N MET A 293 13.22 0.14 -7.32
CA MET A 293 13.25 0.71 -8.67
C MET A 293 14.61 1.31 -8.96
N ARG A 294 14.95 1.36 -10.25
CA ARG A 294 16.06 2.13 -10.80
C ARG A 294 15.55 3.01 -11.93
N PHE A 295 16.13 4.18 -12.06
CA PHE A 295 15.74 5.20 -13.02
C PHE A 295 16.98 6.02 -13.43
N PRO A 296 16.97 6.60 -14.64
CA PRO A 296 18.08 7.43 -15.09
C PRO A 296 18.03 8.78 -14.37
N ALA A 297 19.18 9.44 -14.24
CA ALA A 297 19.23 10.84 -13.84
C ALA A 297 18.80 11.74 -15.02
N ASN A 298 17.54 12.22 -15.00
CA ASN A 298 17.00 13.20 -15.94
C ASN A 298 15.95 14.11 -15.24
N LEU A 299 16.01 15.44 -15.39
CA LEU A 299 15.09 16.40 -14.74
C LEU A 299 13.68 16.26 -15.30
N ASP A 300 13.59 15.92 -16.59
CA ASP A 300 12.33 15.61 -17.25
C ASP A 300 11.58 14.42 -16.61
N TYR A 301 12.28 13.59 -15.85
CA TYR A 301 11.73 12.47 -15.06
C TYR A 301 10.82 12.93 -13.92
N LEU A 302 11.00 14.18 -13.46
CA LEU A 302 10.18 14.82 -12.44
C LEU A 302 9.06 15.69 -13.04
N THR A 303 9.13 15.99 -14.33
CA THR A 303 8.15 16.83 -15.03
C THR A 303 6.90 16.04 -15.41
N PHE A 304 5.73 16.53 -15.01
CA PHE A 304 4.45 15.90 -15.31
C PHE A 304 4.21 15.83 -16.84
N GLY A 305 3.85 14.65 -17.36
CA GLY A 305 3.48 14.45 -18.76
C GLY A 305 4.56 13.86 -19.67
N LYS A 306 5.81 13.70 -19.21
CA LYS A 306 6.84 12.94 -19.93
C LYS A 306 6.95 11.51 -19.38
N SER A 307 6.80 10.51 -20.24
CA SER A 307 6.75 9.09 -19.85
C SER A 307 8.15 8.47 -19.78
N TYR A 308 8.86 8.67 -18.67
CA TYR A 308 10.11 7.95 -18.44
C TYR A 308 9.89 6.61 -17.77
N ILE A 309 10.68 5.62 -18.18
CA ILE A 309 10.52 4.24 -17.77
C ILE A 309 11.48 3.92 -16.61
N SER A 310 10.90 3.61 -15.46
CA SER A 310 11.56 3.01 -14.30
C SER A 310 11.64 1.50 -14.48
N LYS A 311 12.78 0.91 -14.09
CA LYS A 311 12.96 -0.54 -14.05
C LYS A 311 12.75 -1.03 -12.61
N ILE A 312 11.82 -1.94 -12.41
CA ILE A 312 11.49 -2.48 -11.07
C ILE A 312 12.06 -3.87 -10.93
N TYR A 313 12.77 -4.09 -9.84
CA TYR A 313 13.44 -5.34 -9.52
C TYR A 313 12.89 -5.96 -8.25
N SER A 314 12.95 -7.29 -8.19
CA SER A 314 12.70 -8.05 -6.98
C SER A 314 13.85 -7.91 -5.97
N ALA A 315 13.63 -8.38 -4.74
CA ALA A 315 14.68 -8.49 -3.72
C ALA A 315 15.87 -9.40 -4.13
N LYS A 316 15.71 -10.22 -5.17
CA LYS A 316 16.74 -11.12 -5.72
C LYS A 316 17.36 -10.57 -7.01
N ASP A 317 17.29 -9.26 -7.23
CA ASP A 317 17.82 -8.57 -8.41
C ASP A 317 17.25 -9.00 -9.78
N ASN A 318 16.17 -9.79 -9.81
CA ASN A 318 15.45 -10.08 -11.06
C ASN A 318 14.60 -8.89 -11.50
N LEU A 319 14.70 -8.49 -12.76
CA LEU A 319 13.80 -7.51 -13.38
C LEU A 319 12.36 -8.06 -13.38
N LEU A 320 11.43 -7.30 -12.82
CA LEU A 320 10.02 -7.66 -12.73
C LEU A 320 9.18 -6.98 -13.82
N MET A 321 9.43 -5.69 -14.07
CA MET A 321 8.68 -4.88 -15.04
C MET A 321 9.37 -3.53 -15.29
N GLU A 322 8.93 -2.90 -16.37
CA GLU A 322 9.30 -1.56 -16.78
C GLU A 322 8.03 -0.69 -16.78
N LEU A 323 8.04 0.44 -16.07
CA LEU A 323 6.84 1.25 -15.83
C LEU A 323 7.10 2.76 -15.93
N PRO A 324 6.14 3.54 -16.45
CA PRO A 324 6.18 5.00 -16.39
C PRO A 324 5.86 5.49 -14.96
N THR A 325 6.87 5.58 -14.10
CA THR A 325 6.73 5.93 -12.67
C THR A 325 8.01 6.58 -12.16
N ASN A 326 7.98 7.26 -11.01
CA ASN A 326 9.18 7.89 -10.43
C ASN A 326 9.21 7.80 -8.89
N PRO A 327 10.33 8.18 -8.24
CA PRO A 327 10.46 8.14 -6.79
C PRO A 327 9.40 8.91 -6.00
N THR A 328 8.79 9.96 -6.59
CA THR A 328 7.76 10.79 -5.95
C THR A 328 6.38 10.14 -5.99
N THR A 329 6.14 9.23 -6.93
CA THR A 329 4.83 8.59 -7.15
C THR A 329 4.46 7.48 -6.14
N ARG A 330 5.27 7.19 -5.10
CA ARG A 330 4.97 6.16 -4.08
C ARG A 330 4.53 4.81 -4.67
N THR A 331 5.27 4.32 -5.66
CA THR A 331 4.95 3.08 -6.38
C THR A 331 4.80 1.89 -5.44
N SER A 332 3.79 1.05 -5.65
CA SER A 332 3.51 -0.12 -4.82
C SER A 332 2.99 -1.27 -5.66
N LEU A 333 3.51 -2.49 -5.47
CA LEU A 333 3.16 -3.68 -6.23
C LEU A 333 2.61 -4.78 -5.33
N CYS A 334 1.55 -5.48 -5.73
CA CYS A 334 1.13 -6.71 -5.06
C CYS A 334 1.08 -7.86 -6.06
N SER A 335 1.87 -8.91 -5.84
CA SER A 335 1.79 -10.11 -6.67
C SER A 335 0.40 -10.76 -6.56
N LEU A 336 -0.18 -11.06 -7.71
CA LEU A 336 -1.40 -11.85 -7.85
C LEU A 336 -1.10 -13.32 -8.21
N GLY A 337 0.17 -13.66 -8.40
CA GLY A 337 0.64 -14.95 -8.91
C GLY A 337 0.65 -15.01 -10.44
N GLN A 338 1.42 -15.97 -10.99
CA GLN A 338 1.54 -16.21 -12.44
C GLN A 338 1.97 -14.96 -13.22
N GLY A 339 2.97 -14.22 -12.71
CA GLY A 339 3.49 -13.01 -13.37
C GLY A 339 2.56 -11.79 -13.36
N ARG A 340 1.41 -11.85 -12.66
CA ARG A 340 0.45 -10.75 -12.56
C ARG A 340 0.67 -9.93 -11.31
N TYR A 341 0.46 -8.62 -11.41
CA TYR A 341 0.57 -7.69 -10.29
C TYR A 341 -0.57 -6.68 -10.29
N LEU A 342 -1.03 -6.28 -9.10
CA LEU A 342 -1.62 -4.96 -8.93
C LEU A 342 -0.49 -3.96 -8.76
N VAL A 343 -0.58 -2.83 -9.43
CA VAL A 343 0.45 -1.80 -9.41
C VAL A 343 -0.21 -0.45 -9.14
N SER A 344 0.20 0.23 -8.09
CA SER A 344 -0.09 1.65 -7.89
C SER A 344 1.14 2.46 -8.30
N THR A 345 0.95 3.50 -9.09
CA THR A 345 1.96 4.53 -9.40
C THR A 345 1.53 5.87 -8.79
N GLY A 346 1.09 5.81 -7.53
CA GLY A 346 0.55 6.93 -6.78
C GLY A 346 -0.96 6.87 -6.79
N SER A 347 -1.61 7.80 -7.51
CA SER A 347 -3.07 7.84 -7.59
C SER A 347 -3.67 6.71 -8.45
N PRO A 348 -3.15 6.38 -9.64
CA PRO A 348 -3.76 5.32 -10.43
C PRO A 348 -3.39 3.92 -9.92
N LEU A 349 -4.34 2.99 -10.01
CA LEU A 349 -4.16 1.57 -9.76
C LEU A 349 -4.36 0.81 -11.07
N TYR A 350 -3.41 -0.06 -11.40
CA TYR A 350 -3.36 -0.85 -12.61
C TYR A 350 -3.32 -2.35 -12.30
N LEU A 351 -3.74 -3.14 -13.28
CA LEU A 351 -3.41 -4.55 -13.42
C LEU A 351 -2.26 -4.69 -14.42
N TRP A 352 -1.15 -5.26 -13.98
CA TRP A 352 -0.08 -5.72 -14.86
C TRP A 352 -0.28 -7.20 -15.21
N LYS A 353 -0.40 -7.50 -16.51
CA LYS A 353 -0.51 -8.86 -17.05
C LYS A 353 0.06 -8.87 -18.46
N GLU A 354 0.92 -9.84 -18.78
CA GLU A 354 1.43 -10.05 -20.15
C GLU A 354 2.03 -8.76 -20.75
N GLU A 355 2.86 -8.06 -19.97
CA GLU A 355 3.52 -6.79 -20.33
C GLU A 355 2.56 -5.62 -20.61
N GLN A 356 1.27 -5.80 -20.31
CA GLN A 356 0.26 -4.76 -20.44
C GLN A 356 -0.14 -4.21 -19.07
N LEU A 357 -0.24 -2.89 -19.02
CA LEU A 357 -0.70 -2.14 -17.85
C LEU A 357 -2.12 -1.63 -18.11
N THR A 358 -3.13 -2.25 -17.49
CA THR A 358 -4.54 -1.87 -17.63
C THR A 358 -5.01 -1.07 -16.41
N GLU A 359 -5.48 0.16 -16.60
CA GLU A 359 -6.00 0.99 -15.51
C GLU A 359 -7.28 0.36 -14.94
N LEU A 360 -7.32 0.16 -13.62
CA LEU A 360 -8.48 -0.37 -12.91
C LEU A 360 -9.27 0.74 -12.20
N LEU A 361 -8.58 1.69 -11.57
CA LEU A 361 -9.18 2.86 -10.93
C LEU A 361 -8.16 4.00 -10.76
N ARG A 362 -8.66 5.21 -10.52
CA ARG A 362 -7.87 6.37 -10.08
C ARG A 362 -8.17 6.72 -8.64
N GLY A 363 -7.21 7.32 -7.95
CA GLY A 363 -7.35 7.77 -6.57
C GLY A 363 -7.08 6.71 -5.52
N CYS A 364 -6.16 5.77 -5.74
CA CYS A 364 -5.74 4.77 -4.75
C CYS A 364 -4.86 5.39 -3.65
N TYR A 365 -5.30 5.32 -2.39
CA TYR A 365 -4.67 5.99 -1.24
C TYR A 365 -4.05 4.98 -0.26
N ASN A 366 -3.58 3.85 -0.80
CA ASN A 366 -2.86 2.83 -0.06
C ASN A 366 -1.34 3.14 -0.05
N PHE A 367 -0.70 3.10 1.12
CA PHE A 367 0.77 3.09 1.19
C PHE A 367 1.35 1.77 0.72
N ARG A 368 0.64 0.67 0.97
CA ARG A 368 1.03 -0.69 0.57
C ARG A 368 -0.14 -1.42 -0.07
N LEU A 369 0.15 -2.16 -1.12
CA LEU A 369 -0.79 -3.12 -1.69
C LEU A 369 -0.40 -4.50 -1.17
N ARG A 370 -1.14 -5.02 -0.20
CA ARG A 370 -0.91 -6.39 0.29
C ARG A 370 -2.19 -7.18 0.42
N ARG A 371 -2.11 -8.47 0.09
CA ARG A 371 -3.21 -9.40 0.31
C ARG A 371 -3.45 -9.61 1.80
N MET A 372 -4.67 -9.37 2.23
CA MET A 372 -5.17 -9.80 3.53
C MET A 372 -5.79 -11.19 3.43
N LYS A 373 -5.36 -12.08 4.33
CA LYS A 373 -5.93 -13.43 4.45
C LYS A 373 -7.36 -13.39 4.98
N HIS A 374 -7.69 -12.37 5.78
CA HIS A 374 -8.98 -12.24 6.44
C HIS A 374 -9.52 -10.80 6.36
N LEU A 375 -10.21 -10.45 5.27
CA LEU A 375 -10.79 -9.11 5.08
C LEU A 375 -11.90 -8.79 6.10
N GLY A 376 -12.51 -9.79 6.73
CA GLY A 376 -13.61 -9.58 7.67
C GLY A 376 -13.28 -8.64 8.83
N LYS A 377 -12.04 -8.66 9.35
CA LYS A 377 -11.60 -7.73 10.41
C LYS A 377 -11.56 -6.28 9.90
N TRP A 378 -10.98 -6.09 8.72
CA TRP A 378 -10.88 -4.77 8.09
C TRP A 378 -12.26 -4.20 7.72
N LYS A 379 -13.16 -5.02 7.16
CA LYS A 379 -14.54 -4.60 6.84
C LYS A 379 -15.26 -4.04 8.08
N LYS A 380 -15.21 -4.77 9.20
CA LYS A 380 -15.84 -4.35 10.45
C LYS A 380 -15.21 -3.06 11.01
N ALA A 381 -13.90 -2.93 10.93
CA ALA A 381 -13.18 -1.77 11.46
C ALA A 381 -13.37 -0.48 10.63
N GLY A 382 -13.57 -0.62 9.31
CA GLY A 382 -13.90 0.51 8.44
C GLY A 382 -15.29 1.10 8.67
N GLY A 383 -16.07 0.58 9.62
CA GLY A 383 -17.42 1.08 9.94
C GLY A 383 -18.47 0.76 8.88
N ILE A 384 -18.26 -0.34 8.12
CA ILE A 384 -19.15 -0.80 7.02
C ILE A 384 -20.01 -1.97 7.47
#